data_AF-A0A538GVV5-F1
#
_entry.id   AF-A0A538GVV5-F1
#
_cell.length_a   1.000
_cell.length_b   1.000
_cell.length_c   1.000
_cell.angle_alpha   90.00
_cell.angle_beta   90.00
_cell.angle_gamma   90.00
#
_symmetry.space_group_name_H-M   'P 1'
#
loop_
_entity.id
_entity.type
_entity.pdbx_description
1 polymer ?
#
loop_
_entity_poly.entity_id
_entity_poly.type
_entity_poly.pdbx_seq_one_letter_code
_entity_poly.pdbx_strand_id
1 'polypeptide(L)'
;ARKPKGDPLEITVVGHQWWWEYRYPSLGVTTANELHIPTDRPVYLNLESVDVIHSFWVPKLNGKRDVVPGRINHLNLRAVQPGTYYGQ
;
A
#
# COMPACT_ATOMS: atom_id res chain seq x y z
N ALA A 1 -1.68 4.21 -10.66
CA ALA A 1 -0.51 3.60 -11.33
C ALA A 1 -1.01 2.41 -12.16
N ARG A 2 -0.32 2.03 -13.24
CA ARG A 2 -0.63 0.76 -13.94
C ARG A 2 0.04 -0.39 -13.18
N LYS A 3 -0.66 -1.52 -13.06
CA LYS A 3 -0.11 -2.77 -12.51
C LYS A 3 1.17 -3.18 -13.27
N PRO A 4 2.29 -3.42 -12.57
CA PRO A 4 3.52 -3.91 -13.20
C PRO A 4 3.30 -5.24 -13.93
N LYS A 5 4.10 -5.49 -14.99
CA LYS A 5 4.17 -6.81 -15.63
C LYS A 5 4.87 -7.82 -14.70
N GLY A 6 4.57 -9.11 -14.87
CA GLY A 6 5.13 -10.19 -14.05
C GLY A 6 4.20 -10.60 -12.91
N ASP A 7 4.77 -10.97 -11.77
CA ASP A 7 4.05 -11.38 -10.55
C ASP A 7 4.23 -10.36 -9.41
N PRO A 8 3.62 -9.16 -9.50
CA PRO A 8 3.66 -8.20 -8.42
C PRO A 8 2.88 -8.71 -7.21
N LEU A 9 3.37 -8.43 -6.00
CA LEU A 9 2.58 -8.65 -4.79
C LEU A 9 1.45 -7.62 -4.73
N GLU A 10 0.21 -8.08 -4.72
CA GLU A 10 -0.96 -7.21 -4.61
C GLU A 10 -1.40 -7.07 -3.16
N ILE A 11 -1.60 -5.82 -2.74
CA ILE A 11 -2.03 -5.49 -1.38
C ILE A 11 -3.13 -4.44 -1.48
N THR A 12 -4.22 -4.63 -0.73
CA THR A 12 -5.23 -3.58 -0.56
C THR A 12 -4.92 -2.83 0.71
N VAL A 13 -4.74 -1.52 0.60
CA VAL A 13 -4.54 -0.59 1.71
C VAL A 13 -5.85 0.13 1.93
N VAL A 14 -6.40 0.00 3.14
CA VAL A 14 -7.63 0.68 3.53
C VAL A 14 -7.32 1.73 4.58
N GLY A 15 -7.69 2.98 4.29
CA GLY A 15 -7.60 4.10 5.22
C GLY A 15 -8.80 4.13 6.16
N HIS A 16 -8.50 4.22 7.46
CA HIS A 16 -9.46 4.43 8.53
C HIS A 16 -9.04 5.61 9.40
N GLN A 17 -9.97 6.30 10.05
CA GLN A 17 -9.64 7.20 11.15
C GLN A 17 -9.23 6.37 12.38
N TRP A 18 -7.99 6.37 12.88
CA TRP A 18 -6.72 6.95 12.39
C TRP A 18 -5.65 5.86 12.31
N TRP A 19 -5.85 4.90 11.40
CA TRP A 19 -5.00 3.72 11.24
C TRP A 19 -5.11 3.15 9.83
N TRP A 20 -4.16 2.31 9.46
CA TRP A 20 -4.11 1.68 8.15
C TRP A 20 -4.37 0.18 8.23
N GLU A 21 -5.27 -0.34 7.41
CA GLU A 21 -5.48 -1.78 7.23
C GLU A 21 -4.74 -2.25 5.97
N TYR A 22 -4.08 -3.40 6.05
CA TYR A 22 -3.40 -4.02 4.91
C TYR A 22 -3.93 -5.43 4.69
N ARG A 23 -4.56 -5.66 3.54
CA ARG A 23 -5.05 -6.97 3.13
C ARG A 23 -4.11 -7.58 2.09
N TYR A 24 -3.71 -8.82 2.32
CA TYR A 24 -2.87 -9.64 1.43
C TYR A 24 -3.71 -10.79 0.85
N PRO A 25 -4.44 -10.58 -0.26
CA PRO A 25 -5.44 -11.55 -0.73
C PRO A 25 -4.84 -12.91 -1.08
N SER A 26 -3.65 -12.93 -1.69
CA SER A 26 -2.94 -14.18 -2.04
C SER A 26 -2.46 -14.97 -0.83
N LEU A 27 -2.34 -14.33 0.34
CA LEU A 27 -1.92 -14.96 1.60
C LEU A 27 -3.09 -15.22 2.55
N GLY A 28 -4.27 -14.64 2.30
CA GLY A 28 -5.40 -14.68 3.22
C GLY A 28 -5.14 -13.96 4.55
N VAL A 29 -4.17 -13.04 4.59
CA VAL A 29 -3.74 -12.33 5.81
C VAL A 29 -4.21 -10.89 5.78
N THR A 30 -4.60 -10.35 6.93
CA THR A 30 -4.87 -8.92 7.14
C THR A 30 -4.07 -8.43 8.34
N THR A 31 -3.40 -7.30 8.19
CA THR A 31 -2.63 -6.64 9.26
C THR A 31 -3.09 -5.18 9.42
N ALA A 32 -2.60 -4.53 10.47
CA ALA A 32 -2.86 -3.13 10.75
C ALA A 32 -1.55 -2.38 11.03
N ASN A 33 -1.44 -1.14 10.55
CA ASN A 33 -0.35 -0.17 10.76
C ASN A 33 1.06 -0.57 10.29
N GLU A 34 1.32 -1.85 10.08
CA GLU A 34 2.57 -2.36 9.52
C GLU A 34 2.33 -3.06 8.18
N LEU A 35 2.93 -2.48 7.14
CA LEU A 35 2.98 -3.01 5.79
C LEU A 35 4.31 -3.75 5.58
N HIS A 36 4.25 -5.08 5.53
CA HIS A 36 5.39 -5.91 5.14
C HIS A 36 5.38 -6.14 3.63
N ILE A 37 6.52 -5.90 2.99
CA ILE A 37 6.73 -6.20 1.57
C ILE A 37 8.05 -6.94 1.34
N PRO A 38 8.13 -7.83 0.34
CA PRO A 38 9.38 -8.46 -0.06
C PRO A 38 10.34 -7.46 -0.68
N THR A 39 11.64 -7.66 -0.45
CA THR A 39 12.69 -6.95 -1.18
C THR A 39 12.77 -7.42 -2.62
N ASP A 40 13.12 -6.50 -3.51
CA ASP A 40 13.35 -6.73 -4.93
C ASP A 40 12.17 -7.28 -5.76
N ARG A 41 10.96 -7.29 -5.20
CA ARG A 41 9.72 -7.63 -5.90
C ARG A 41 8.82 -6.40 -6.06
N PRO A 42 8.23 -6.15 -7.24
CA PRO A 42 7.23 -5.10 -7.39
C PRO A 42 6.00 -5.35 -6.52
N VAL A 43 5.51 -4.30 -5.86
CA VAL A 43 4.29 -4.31 -5.06
C VAL A 43 3.28 -3.39 -5.71
N TYR A 44 2.06 -3.88 -5.89
CA TYR A 44 0.94 -3.13 -6.44
C TYR A 44 -0.09 -2.88 -5.34
N LEU A 45 -0.24 -1.62 -4.94
CA LEU A 45 -1.19 -1.22 -3.92
C LEU A 45 -2.50 -0.76 -4.56
N ASN A 46 -3.61 -1.32 -4.08
CA ASN A 46 -4.95 -0.77 -4.26
C ASN A 46 -5.27 0.06 -3.02
N LEU A 47 -5.58 1.34 -3.19
CA LEU A 47 -5.78 2.29 -2.10
C LEU A 47 -7.25 2.65 -2.02
N GLU A 48 -7.86 2.39 -0.88
CA GLU A 48 -9.29 2.58 -0.60
C GLU A 48 -9.47 3.31 0.73
N SER A 49 -10.51 4.13 0.85
CA SER A 49 -10.90 4.72 2.13
C SER A 49 -12.36 4.40 2.40
N VAL A 50 -12.66 4.09 3.66
CA VAL A 50 -14.02 3.82 4.13
C VAL A 50 -14.67 5.01 4.84
N ASP A 51 -13.93 6.11 5.05
CA ASP A 51 -14.42 7.26 5.80
C ASP A 51 -14.08 8.62 5.16
N VAL A 52 -12.92 9.21 5.49
CA VAL A 52 -12.45 10.53 5.04
C VAL A 52 -11.33 10.39 4.02
N ILE A 53 -10.90 11.53 3.46
CA ILE A 53 -9.72 11.54 2.59
C ILE A 53 -8.47 11.34 3.47
N HIS A 54 -7.67 10.34 3.11
CA HIS A 54 -6.33 10.12 3.67
C HIS A 54 -5.27 10.36 2.58
N SER A 55 -4.00 10.25 2.93
CA SER A 55 -2.92 10.34 1.96
C SER A 55 -1.80 9.36 2.34
N PHE A 56 -1.72 8.24 1.62
CA PHE A 56 -0.76 7.19 1.90
C PHE A 56 0.62 7.59 1.38
N TRP A 57 1.64 7.54 2.24
CA TRP A 57 3.00 7.91 1.84
C TRP A 57 4.08 7.10 2.54
N VAL A 58 5.01 6.55 1.75
CA VAL A 58 6.29 6.02 2.25
C VAL A 58 7.42 6.76 1.52
N PRO A 59 7.92 7.89 2.04
CA PRO A 59 8.79 8.83 1.32
C PRO A 59 10.02 8.21 0.67
N LYS A 60 10.61 7.23 1.34
CA LYS A 60 11.83 6.54 0.87
C LYS A 60 11.58 5.55 -0.27
N LEU A 61 10.32 5.19 -0.55
CA LEU A 61 9.98 4.19 -1.57
C LEU A 61 9.25 4.81 -2.77
N ASN A 62 8.34 5.76 -2.55
CA ASN A 62 7.66 6.47 -3.64
C ASN A 62 6.98 7.77 -3.16
N GLY A 63 6.44 8.54 -4.11
CA GLY A 63 5.59 9.69 -3.84
C GLY A 63 4.27 9.32 -3.16
N LYS A 64 3.65 10.34 -2.58
CA LYS A 64 2.37 10.28 -1.89
C LYS A 64 1.20 10.03 -2.85
N ARG A 65 0.15 9.38 -2.38
CA ARG A 65 -1.12 9.22 -3.12
C ARG A 65 -2.32 9.41 -2.18
N ASP A 66 -3.23 10.29 -2.57
CA ASP A 66 -4.49 10.49 -1.86
C ASP A 66 -5.38 9.25 -1.95
N VAL A 67 -6.06 8.97 -0.85
CA VAL A 67 -6.96 7.83 -0.69
C VAL A 67 -8.35 8.40 -0.42
N VAL A 68 -9.20 8.36 -1.45
CA VAL A 68 -10.48 9.08 -1.48
C VAL A 68 -11.63 8.09 -1.38
N PRO A 69 -12.57 8.27 -0.44
CA PRO A 69 -13.74 7.40 -0.33
C PRO A 69 -14.47 7.24 -1.66
N GLY A 70 -14.87 6.00 -1.97
CA GLY A 70 -15.55 5.67 -3.23
C GLY A 70 -14.66 5.68 -4.48
N ARG A 71 -13.34 5.83 -4.34
CA ARG A 71 -12.38 5.74 -5.45
C ARG A 71 -11.23 4.82 -5.11
N ILE A 72 -10.97 3.83 -5.98
CA ILE A 72 -9.77 3.01 -5.89
C ILE A 72 -8.63 3.74 -6.61
N ASN A 73 -7.60 4.12 -5.85
CA ASN A 73 -6.35 4.61 -6.41
C ASN A 73 -5.30 3.50 -6.39
N HIS A 74 -4.23 3.67 -7.19
CA HIS A 74 -3.16 2.68 -7.23
C HIS A 74 -1.76 3.29 -7.14
N LEU A 75 -0.89 2.63 -6.40
CA LEU A 75 0.52 3.01 -6.20
C LEU A 75 1.42 1.78 -6.38
N ASN A 76 2.57 1.96 -7.03
CA ASN A 76 3.58 0.92 -7.16
C ASN A 76 4.68 1.18 -6.12
N LEU A 77 5.07 0.16 -5.36
CA LEU A 77 6.24 0.23 -4.47
C LEU A 77 7.28 -0.84 -4.85
N ARG A 78 8.55 -0.58 -4.54
CA ARG A 78 9.63 -1.56 -4.58
C ARG A 78 10.71 -1.14 -3.58
N ALA A 79 11.03 -2.02 -2.63
CA ALA A 79 12.19 -1.84 -1.75
C ALA A 79 13.35 -2.67 -2.28
N VAL A 80 14.49 -2.04 -2.55
CA VAL A 80 15.72 -2.74 -3.01
C VAL A 80 16.59 -3.22 -1.85
N GLN A 81 16.42 -2.63 -0.67
CA GLN A 81 17.16 -2.99 0.54
C GLN A 81 16.18 -3.39 1.65
N PRO A 82 16.51 -4.38 2.49
CA PRO A 82 15.71 -4.68 3.67
C PRO A 82 15.83 -3.53 4.68
N GLY A 83 14.76 -3.25 5.41
CA GLY A 83 14.76 -2.26 6.47
C GLY A 83 13.37 -1.76 6.84
N THR A 84 13.32 -0.92 7.87
CA THR A 84 12.11 -0.24 8.30
C THR A 84 11.99 1.12 7.61
N TYR A 85 10.86 1.34 6.96
CA TYR A 85 10.54 2.58 6.26
C TYR A 85 9.36 3.26 6.95
N TYR A 86 9.55 4.50 7.38
CA TYR A 86 8.46 5.27 7.98
C TYR A 86 7.44 5.70 6.92
N GLY A 87 6.17 5.52 7.24
CA GLY A 87 5.04 6.02 6.47
C GLY A 87 4.25 7.09 7.22
N GLN A 88 3.35 7.75 6.49
CA GLN A 88 2.30 8.64 7.00
C GLN A 88 0.96 8.22 6.40
#